data_AF-A0A9W7B0B0-F1
#
_entry.id   AF-A0A9W7B0B0-F1
#
_cell.length_a   1.000
_cell.length_b   1.000
_cell.length_c   1.000
_cell.angle_alpha   90.00
_cell.angle_beta   90.00
_cell.angle_gamma   90.00
#
_symmetry.space_group_name_H-M   'P 1'
#
loop_
_entity.id
_entity.type
_entity.pdbx_description
1 polymer ?
#
loop_
_entity_poly.entity_id
_entity_poly.type
_entity_poly.pdbx_seq_one_letter_code
_entity_poly.pdbx_strand_id
1 'polypeptide(L)'
;MAKKHNQRSSRGQNMSRSPKAKPPPSPRRSKAPSGVKLTVIIISAIVLVLSRTFWTRLERKGSGDSYYSPERPPAVPVALRIDRVRNNFLDRIVPREAEGVRRALEERVKGRGKAAASAMANFGNLIMRFVEGFISQHPPKLGDDGKYVHQYESELRDAMIASKYYFEQAIHLDDHFGAHYSLALLLKSHQNLLDYDYERGGEEEFGRYAYEEMCKSQASYVKQMQEEAKHFIVDGCGNGEGGVVIRRGGGEDKIYWEDGIHSDNGEEDCAVPSPRIPFVSKFSDVYVEGRDAAMFGDCQIFLGSHECYLPLFRQFGDDEQKTKVIKLGASVLQFSGKEYYHWITEGLSRIVTLQELLKGDPRRFTLVVPKGEPFIEESLALLGKSYGGALPPFSSIVVFDEEKDRLKFDELYYADWEVPPSSRNCAGAQLLPPRLGVRKIREVLGGDEVIEPRNLVLVLRSGSRRFINEDAVVSRMESDAKKRGLKLVKFRGDEGLELSIEIFKGASVVVGVHGGALANIVFCKERTTVVEISMAEKELREYAYLSDVLGHNYVKIELDGFSLFEAGLEIDVDKLSF
;
A
#
# COMPACT_ATOMS: atom_id res chain seq x y z
N MET A 1 33.22 17.00 -66.99
CA MET A 1 34.65 16.98 -66.63
C MET A 1 34.79 17.42 -65.18
N ALA A 2 35.64 16.92 -64.30
CA ALA A 2 36.26 15.62 -64.08
C ALA A 2 37.20 15.80 -62.87
N LYS A 3 37.16 14.84 -61.92
CA LYS A 3 38.29 14.39 -61.06
C LYS A 3 38.76 15.37 -59.95
N LYS A 4 39.21 14.95 -58.75
CA LYS A 4 39.66 13.63 -58.24
C LYS A 4 39.85 13.65 -56.70
N HIS A 5 39.51 12.50 -56.08
CA HIS A 5 40.14 11.75 -54.96
C HIS A 5 40.89 12.38 -53.77
N ASN A 6 40.53 11.96 -52.55
CA ASN A 6 41.21 10.93 -51.72
C ASN A 6 40.41 10.69 -50.41
N GLN A 7 39.80 9.52 -50.15
CA GLN A 7 40.33 8.28 -49.55
C GLN A 7 41.20 8.44 -48.28
N ARG A 8 40.62 8.13 -47.11
CA ARG A 8 41.26 7.56 -45.89
C ARG A 8 40.21 6.73 -45.14
N SER A 9 40.19 5.42 -45.38
CA SER A 9 40.78 4.34 -44.56
C SER A 9 40.04 4.06 -43.25
N SER A 10 39.14 3.09 -43.33
CA SER A 10 38.56 2.32 -42.24
C SER A 10 39.64 1.54 -41.47
N ARG A 11 39.78 1.81 -40.17
CA ARG A 11 40.44 0.89 -39.22
C ARG A 11 39.36 0.28 -38.34
N GLY A 12 39.00 -0.96 -38.65
CA GLY A 12 38.19 -1.79 -37.77
C GLY A 12 38.98 -2.14 -36.51
N GLN A 13 38.46 -1.74 -35.35
CA GLN A 13 38.87 -2.31 -34.07
C GLN A 13 38.01 -3.55 -33.82
N ASN A 14 38.67 -4.71 -33.93
CA ASN A 14 38.19 -5.97 -33.39
C ASN A 14 38.08 -5.83 -31.86
N MET A 15 36.87 -5.69 -31.33
CA MET A 15 36.62 -5.95 -29.91
C MET A 15 36.62 -7.46 -29.69
N SER A 16 37.73 -7.96 -29.15
CA SER A 16 37.85 -9.32 -28.64
C SER A 16 36.80 -9.56 -27.55
N ARG A 17 35.91 -10.51 -27.78
CA ARG A 17 34.96 -11.02 -26.78
C ARG A 17 35.72 -11.53 -25.57
N SER A 18 35.50 -10.91 -24.43
CA SER A 18 35.86 -11.44 -23.12
C SER A 18 35.14 -12.78 -22.87
N PRO A 19 35.80 -13.79 -22.28
CA PRO A 19 35.19 -15.09 -22.03
C PRO A 19 34.10 -14.96 -20.97
N LYS A 20 32.89 -15.46 -21.28
CA LYS A 20 31.76 -15.57 -20.34
C LYS A 20 32.19 -16.38 -19.12
N ALA A 21 32.08 -15.78 -17.94
CA ALA A 21 32.22 -16.48 -16.67
C ALA A 21 31.16 -17.60 -16.57
N LYS A 22 31.56 -18.78 -16.11
CA LYS A 22 30.64 -19.89 -15.82
C LYS A 22 29.77 -19.53 -14.60
N PRO A 23 28.47 -19.85 -14.61
CA PRO A 23 27.62 -19.67 -13.44
C PRO A 23 28.07 -20.59 -12.28
N PRO A 24 27.88 -20.17 -11.02
CA PRO A 24 28.22 -20.97 -9.86
C PRO A 24 27.36 -22.25 -9.78
N PRO A 25 27.90 -23.34 -9.22
CA PRO A 25 27.14 -24.58 -9.04
C PRO A 25 25.98 -24.38 -8.05
N SER A 26 24.84 -24.99 -8.35
CA SER A 26 23.66 -24.97 -7.48
C SER A 26 23.93 -25.68 -6.14
N PRO A 27 23.35 -25.20 -5.03
CA PRO A 27 23.57 -25.79 -3.71
C PRO A 27 22.98 -27.20 -3.65
N ARG A 28 23.79 -28.18 -3.20
CA ARG A 28 23.34 -29.55 -2.95
C ARG A 28 22.34 -29.56 -1.79
N ARG A 29 21.09 -29.97 -2.07
CA ARG A 29 20.09 -30.29 -1.04
C ARG A 29 20.61 -31.44 -0.15
N SER A 30 20.87 -31.14 1.11
CA SER A 30 21.09 -32.16 2.14
C SER A 30 19.75 -32.84 2.48
N LYS A 31 19.73 -34.17 2.52
CA LYS A 31 18.58 -34.93 3.01
C LYS A 31 18.60 -34.92 4.54
N ALA A 32 17.48 -34.52 5.15
CA ALA A 32 17.31 -34.56 6.61
C ALA A 32 17.27 -36.01 7.14
N PRO A 33 17.69 -36.27 8.41
CA PRO A 33 17.78 -37.62 8.96
C PRO A 33 16.39 -38.22 9.25
N SER A 34 16.23 -39.51 8.94
CA SER A 34 14.98 -40.28 9.03
C SER A 34 14.46 -40.55 10.45
N GLY A 35 15.19 -40.17 11.51
CA GLY A 35 14.85 -40.46 12.91
C GLY A 35 13.78 -39.56 13.55
N VAL A 36 13.54 -38.36 13.01
CA VAL A 36 12.61 -37.37 13.63
C VAL A 36 11.14 -37.78 13.47
N LYS A 37 10.81 -38.61 12.47
CA LYS A 37 9.42 -38.98 12.16
C LYS A 37 8.80 -39.94 13.18
N LEU A 38 9.58 -40.79 13.85
CA LEU A 38 9.03 -41.82 14.75
C LEU A 38 8.67 -41.26 16.14
N THR A 39 9.48 -40.33 16.67
CA THR A 39 9.23 -39.68 17.96
C THR A 39 7.99 -38.77 17.93
N VAL A 40 7.74 -38.11 16.79
CA VAL A 40 6.57 -37.24 16.58
C VAL A 40 5.26 -38.05 16.51
N ILE A 41 5.31 -39.26 15.96
CA ILE A 41 4.13 -40.16 15.89
C ILE A 41 3.71 -40.66 17.28
N ILE A 42 4.69 -41.01 18.13
CA ILE A 42 4.42 -41.55 19.48
C ILE A 42 3.86 -40.47 20.43
N ILE A 43 4.37 -39.24 20.35
CA ILE A 43 3.86 -38.12 21.16
C ILE A 43 2.44 -37.71 20.73
N SER A 44 2.12 -37.84 19.44
CA SER A 44 0.79 -37.50 18.89
C SER A 44 -0.31 -38.48 19.33
N ALA A 45 0.02 -39.76 19.54
CA ALA A 45 -0.93 -40.78 19.98
C ALA A 45 -1.31 -40.66 21.47
N ILE A 46 -0.38 -40.23 22.32
CA ILE A 46 -0.61 -40.07 23.77
C ILE A 46 -1.52 -38.87 24.06
N VAL A 47 -1.51 -37.83 23.21
CA VAL A 47 -2.35 -36.63 23.35
C VAL A 47 -3.81 -36.86 22.90
N LEU A 48 -4.05 -37.77 21.96
CA LEU A 48 -5.39 -38.14 21.49
C LEU A 48 -6.24 -38.88 22.54
N VAL A 49 -5.60 -39.57 23.48
CA VAL A 49 -6.29 -40.34 24.54
C VAL A 49 -6.69 -39.45 25.73
N LEU A 50 -6.00 -38.33 25.96
CA LEU A 50 -6.25 -37.43 27.09
C LEU A 50 -7.27 -36.30 26.82
N SER A 51 -7.51 -35.96 25.55
CA SER A 51 -8.45 -34.88 25.17
C SER A 51 -9.92 -35.31 25.19
N ARG A 52 -10.20 -36.59 24.94
CA ARG A 52 -11.57 -37.13 24.87
C ARG A 52 -12.24 -37.27 26.26
N THR A 53 -11.46 -37.33 27.33
CA THR A 53 -11.95 -37.45 28.72
C THR A 53 -12.09 -36.10 29.44
N PHE A 54 -11.54 -35.02 28.88
CA PHE A 54 -11.56 -33.70 29.51
C PHE A 54 -12.78 -32.85 29.11
N TRP A 55 -13.28 -32.98 27.88
CA TRP A 55 -14.39 -32.15 27.38
C TRP A 55 -15.77 -32.55 27.94
N THR A 56 -16.00 -33.83 28.22
CA THR A 56 -17.23 -34.33 28.87
C THR A 56 -17.41 -33.84 30.32
N ARG A 57 -16.40 -33.18 30.91
CA ARG A 57 -16.49 -32.56 32.25
C ARG A 57 -16.86 -31.08 32.24
N LEU A 58 -16.67 -30.36 31.13
CA LEU A 58 -16.94 -28.91 31.07
C LEU A 58 -18.42 -28.59 30.79
N GLU A 59 -19.14 -29.45 30.07
CA GLU A 59 -20.59 -29.30 29.85
C GLU A 59 -21.46 -29.50 31.11
N ARG A 60 -20.90 -29.99 32.22
CA ARG A 60 -21.67 -30.24 33.47
C ARG A 60 -21.64 -29.10 34.49
N LYS A 61 -20.97 -27.97 34.23
CA LYS A 61 -20.76 -26.92 35.27
C LYS A 61 -21.20 -25.49 34.91
N GLY A 62 -22.04 -25.30 33.89
CA GLY A 62 -22.49 -23.97 33.48
C GLY A 62 -23.98 -23.70 33.69
N SER A 63 -24.46 -23.62 34.94
CA SER A 63 -25.73 -22.95 35.28
C SER A 63 -25.48 -22.03 36.47
N GLY A 64 -25.50 -20.72 36.26
CA GLY A 64 -25.39 -19.73 37.32
C GLY A 64 -25.32 -18.31 36.75
N ASP A 65 -26.31 -17.49 37.11
CA ASP A 65 -26.66 -16.15 36.64
C ASP A 65 -25.56 -15.07 36.78
N SER A 66 -25.55 -14.07 35.88
CA SER A 66 -25.69 -12.64 36.25
C SER A 66 -25.72 -11.65 35.05
N TYR A 67 -26.82 -10.88 34.98
CA TYR A 67 -27.03 -9.44 34.68
C TYR A 67 -26.44 -8.70 33.43
N TYR A 68 -27.39 -8.20 32.61
CA TYR A 68 -27.50 -6.96 31.79
C TYR A 68 -26.42 -6.49 30.78
N SER A 69 -26.82 -6.44 29.49
CA SER A 69 -26.87 -5.21 28.66
C SER A 69 -27.76 -5.46 27.42
N PRO A 70 -28.67 -4.53 27.04
CA PRO A 70 -29.51 -4.67 25.85
C PRO A 70 -28.71 -4.37 24.57
N GLU A 71 -29.08 -5.03 23.47
CA GLU A 71 -28.47 -4.91 22.11
C GLU A 71 -27.18 -5.70 21.83
N ARG A 72 -27.06 -6.94 22.33
CA ARG A 72 -26.16 -7.90 21.67
C ARG A 72 -26.85 -8.48 20.43
N PRO A 73 -26.25 -8.44 19.22
CA PRO A 73 -26.65 -9.36 18.17
C PRO A 73 -26.52 -10.79 18.72
N PRO A 74 -27.41 -11.72 18.35
CA PRO A 74 -27.46 -13.03 18.99
C PRO A 74 -26.08 -13.68 18.88
N ALA A 75 -25.47 -14.05 20.01
CA ALA A 75 -24.15 -14.71 20.05
C ALA A 75 -24.18 -16.14 19.47
N VAL A 76 -25.38 -16.71 19.33
CA VAL A 76 -25.63 -18.11 18.98
C VAL A 76 -25.29 -18.46 17.51
N PRO A 77 -25.59 -17.63 16.49
CA PRO A 77 -25.23 -17.94 15.10
C PRO A 77 -23.72 -17.86 14.85
N VAL A 78 -23.01 -16.95 15.51
CA VAL A 78 -21.55 -16.80 15.34
C VAL A 78 -20.80 -17.98 15.95
N ALA A 79 -21.18 -18.42 17.16
CA ALA A 79 -20.58 -19.61 17.78
C ALA A 79 -20.77 -20.88 16.93
N LEU A 80 -21.98 -21.08 16.37
CA LEU A 80 -22.25 -22.21 15.48
C LEU A 80 -21.45 -22.15 14.17
N ARG A 81 -21.23 -20.96 13.61
CA ARG A 81 -20.36 -20.77 12.42
C ARG A 81 -18.90 -21.01 12.76
N ILE A 82 -18.41 -20.51 13.91
CA ILE A 82 -17.06 -20.77 14.39
C ILE A 82 -16.82 -22.27 14.59
N ASP A 83 -17.77 -23.00 15.19
CA ASP A 83 -17.64 -24.45 15.35
C ASP A 83 -17.64 -25.19 14.00
N ARG A 84 -18.37 -24.69 12.99
CA ARG A 84 -18.32 -25.22 11.61
C ARG A 84 -16.97 -24.97 10.94
N VAL A 85 -16.44 -23.76 11.04
CA VAL A 85 -15.08 -23.40 10.58
C VAL A 85 -14.05 -24.29 11.26
N ARG A 86 -14.17 -24.44 12.57
CA ARG A 86 -13.26 -25.20 13.43
C ARG A 86 -13.24 -26.67 13.06
N ASN A 87 -14.41 -27.30 12.89
CA ASN A 87 -14.50 -28.75 12.74
C ASN A 87 -14.40 -29.24 11.28
N ASN A 88 -14.53 -28.36 10.26
CA ASN A 88 -14.55 -28.79 8.86
C ASN A 88 -13.54 -28.07 7.95
N PHE A 89 -13.30 -26.78 8.16
CA PHE A 89 -12.50 -26.00 7.22
C PHE A 89 -11.06 -25.84 7.68
N LEU A 90 -10.83 -25.37 8.91
CA LEU A 90 -9.47 -25.22 9.44
C LEU A 90 -8.70 -26.54 9.44
N ASP A 91 -9.36 -27.66 9.77
CA ASP A 91 -8.75 -28.99 9.70
C ASP A 91 -8.34 -29.42 8.27
N ARG A 92 -8.89 -28.79 7.22
CA ARG A 92 -8.56 -29.04 5.81
C ARG A 92 -7.47 -28.11 5.28
N ILE A 93 -7.48 -26.84 5.68
CA ILE A 93 -6.57 -25.81 5.15
C ILE A 93 -5.36 -25.51 6.04
N VAL A 94 -5.48 -25.70 7.35
CA VAL A 94 -4.39 -25.50 8.31
C VAL A 94 -3.55 -26.78 8.30
N PRO A 95 -2.28 -26.73 7.85
CA PRO A 95 -1.42 -27.91 7.88
C PRO A 95 -1.37 -28.48 9.30
N ARG A 96 -1.32 -29.80 9.45
CA ARG A 96 -1.19 -30.46 10.77
C ARG A 96 -0.02 -29.92 11.61
N GLU A 97 0.97 -29.30 10.97
CA GLU A 97 2.12 -28.66 11.60
C GLU A 97 1.78 -27.34 12.34
N ALA A 98 0.67 -26.67 11.98
CA ALA A 98 0.19 -25.45 12.64
C ALA A 98 -0.74 -25.71 13.84
N GLU A 99 -1.10 -26.97 14.08
CA GLU A 99 -1.90 -27.41 15.24
C GLU A 99 -1.23 -27.09 16.58
N GLY A 100 0.10 -27.08 16.63
CA GLY A 100 0.86 -26.67 17.81
C GLY A 100 0.72 -25.17 18.10
N VAL A 101 0.72 -24.33 17.06
CA VAL A 101 0.53 -22.88 17.16
C VAL A 101 -0.90 -22.59 17.61
N ARG A 102 -1.89 -23.31 17.07
CA ARG A 102 -3.30 -23.21 17.47
C ARG A 102 -3.50 -23.45 18.96
N ARG A 103 -3.02 -24.58 19.49
CA ARG A 103 -3.18 -24.89 20.93
C ARG A 103 -2.47 -23.89 21.83
N ALA A 104 -1.28 -23.41 21.43
CA ALA A 104 -0.56 -22.40 22.18
C ALA A 104 -1.34 -21.06 22.25
N LEU A 105 -2.05 -20.71 21.18
CA LEU A 105 -2.92 -19.53 21.16
C LEU A 105 -4.19 -19.75 22.00
N GLU A 106 -4.85 -20.92 21.87
CA GLU A 106 -6.04 -21.26 22.66
C GLU A 106 -5.78 -21.27 24.18
N GLU A 107 -4.62 -21.78 24.63
CA GLU A 107 -4.23 -21.72 26.04
C GLU A 107 -3.95 -20.28 26.52
N ARG A 108 -3.37 -19.44 25.66
CA ARG A 108 -3.14 -18.01 25.97
C ARG A 108 -4.42 -17.19 26.02
N VAL A 109 -5.44 -17.57 25.23
CA VAL A 109 -6.77 -16.96 25.27
C VAL A 109 -7.46 -17.16 26.63
N LYS A 110 -7.09 -18.19 27.41
CA LYS A 110 -7.59 -18.35 28.79
C LYS A 110 -7.01 -17.31 29.78
N GLY A 111 -6.04 -16.51 29.36
CA GLY A 111 -5.56 -15.35 30.11
C GLY A 111 -6.63 -14.26 30.24
N ARG A 112 -6.32 -13.16 30.94
CA ARG A 112 -7.18 -11.97 31.03
C ARG A 112 -6.41 -10.74 30.54
N GLY A 113 -7.13 -9.72 30.07
CA GLY A 113 -6.55 -8.43 29.64
C GLY A 113 -5.66 -8.56 28.39
N LYS A 114 -4.57 -7.77 28.36
CA LYS A 114 -3.68 -7.58 27.19
C LYS A 114 -3.23 -8.89 26.53
N ALA A 115 -2.79 -9.87 27.33
CA ALA A 115 -2.28 -11.14 26.81
C ALA A 115 -3.35 -11.96 26.04
N ALA A 116 -4.60 -11.91 26.50
CA ALA A 116 -5.71 -12.55 25.81
C ALA A 116 -6.06 -11.79 24.53
N ALA A 117 -6.09 -10.45 24.57
CA ALA A 117 -6.32 -9.62 23.40
C ALA A 117 -5.27 -9.85 22.30
N SER A 118 -3.99 -9.87 22.64
CA SER A 118 -2.91 -10.19 21.69
C SER A 118 -3.02 -11.60 21.13
N ALA A 119 -3.42 -12.59 21.94
CA ALA A 119 -3.65 -13.94 21.44
C ALA A 119 -4.79 -14.00 20.42
N MET A 120 -5.91 -13.30 20.70
CA MET A 120 -7.04 -13.19 19.76
C MET A 120 -6.62 -12.50 18.45
N ALA A 121 -5.92 -11.36 18.53
CA ALA A 121 -5.44 -10.65 17.35
C ALA A 121 -4.48 -11.50 16.50
N ASN A 122 -3.55 -12.21 17.13
CA ASN A 122 -2.62 -13.10 16.42
C ASN A 122 -3.35 -14.27 15.75
N PHE A 123 -4.40 -14.79 16.37
CA PHE A 123 -5.17 -15.89 15.80
C PHE A 123 -5.99 -15.43 14.59
N GLY A 124 -6.64 -14.25 14.66
CA GLY A 124 -7.32 -13.66 13.50
C GLY A 124 -6.36 -13.43 12.32
N ASN A 125 -5.17 -12.91 12.57
CA ASN A 125 -4.13 -12.71 11.54
C ASN A 125 -3.66 -14.03 10.92
N LEU A 126 -3.53 -15.08 11.73
CA LEU A 126 -3.12 -16.40 11.25
C LEU A 126 -4.16 -16.98 10.28
N ILE A 127 -5.46 -16.89 10.61
CA ILE A 127 -6.54 -17.34 9.75
C ILE A 127 -6.52 -16.56 8.42
N MET A 128 -6.44 -15.23 8.48
CA MET A 128 -6.38 -14.37 7.29
C MET A 128 -5.23 -14.76 6.35
N ARG A 129 -4.02 -14.96 6.89
CA ARG A 129 -2.86 -15.42 6.10
C ARG A 129 -3.04 -16.80 5.47
N PHE A 130 -3.70 -17.72 6.17
CA PHE A 130 -4.01 -19.03 5.60
C PHE A 130 -5.01 -18.91 4.44
N VAL A 131 -6.04 -18.07 4.59
CA VAL A 131 -7.01 -17.81 3.53
C VAL A 131 -6.32 -17.18 2.31
N GLU A 132 -5.48 -16.17 2.51
CA GLU A 132 -4.73 -15.51 1.42
C GLU A 132 -3.78 -16.48 0.71
N GLY A 133 -3.03 -17.28 1.47
CA GLY A 133 -2.16 -18.31 0.91
C GLY A 133 -2.94 -19.37 0.13
N PHE A 134 -4.14 -19.73 0.59
CA PHE A 134 -5.01 -20.67 -0.09
C PHE A 134 -5.59 -20.11 -1.39
N ILE A 135 -6.08 -18.86 -1.39
CA ILE A 135 -6.56 -18.15 -2.59
C ILE A 135 -5.44 -18.02 -3.62
N SER A 136 -4.22 -17.70 -3.19
CA SER A 136 -3.06 -17.60 -4.09
C SER A 136 -2.75 -18.92 -4.82
N GLN A 137 -2.93 -20.06 -4.14
CA GLN A 137 -2.74 -21.40 -4.71
C GLN A 137 -3.92 -21.90 -5.52
N HIS A 138 -5.12 -21.40 -5.25
CA HIS A 138 -6.37 -21.78 -5.89
C HIS A 138 -7.11 -20.52 -6.35
N PRO A 139 -6.55 -19.75 -7.32
CA PRO A 139 -7.13 -18.48 -7.70
C PRO A 139 -8.60 -18.65 -8.14
N PRO A 140 -9.46 -17.67 -7.87
CA PRO A 140 -10.85 -17.72 -8.31
C PRO A 140 -10.88 -17.80 -9.85
N LYS A 141 -11.87 -18.52 -10.38
CA LYS A 141 -12.03 -18.71 -11.82
C LYS A 141 -13.14 -17.82 -12.33
N LEU A 142 -12.98 -17.32 -13.54
CA LEU A 142 -14.05 -16.61 -14.24
C LEU A 142 -15.16 -17.62 -14.58
N GLY A 143 -16.35 -17.41 -14.05
CA GLY A 143 -17.55 -18.20 -14.35
C GLY A 143 -18.17 -17.80 -15.70
N ASP A 144 -19.13 -18.59 -16.16
CA ASP A 144 -19.84 -18.36 -17.43
C ASP A 144 -20.65 -17.05 -17.44
N ASP A 145 -20.97 -16.50 -16.26
CA ASP A 145 -21.63 -15.21 -16.07
C ASP A 145 -20.66 -14.02 -16.03
N GLY A 146 -19.36 -14.28 -16.23
CA GLY A 146 -18.31 -13.27 -16.21
C GLY A 146 -17.93 -12.79 -14.81
N LYS A 147 -18.40 -13.46 -13.75
CA LYS A 147 -18.02 -13.19 -12.35
C LYS A 147 -16.93 -14.15 -11.90
N TYR A 148 -16.03 -13.68 -11.04
CA TYR A 148 -15.05 -14.58 -10.45
C TYR A 148 -15.69 -15.36 -9.31
N VAL A 149 -15.74 -16.68 -9.45
CA VAL A 149 -16.27 -17.60 -8.45
C VAL A 149 -15.15 -18.43 -7.87
N HIS A 150 -15.10 -18.53 -6.55
CA HIS A 150 -14.19 -19.43 -5.86
C HIS A 150 -14.95 -20.69 -5.45
N GLN A 151 -14.46 -21.87 -5.82
CA GLN A 151 -15.13 -23.15 -5.48
C GLN A 151 -15.26 -23.41 -3.96
N TYR A 152 -14.58 -22.61 -3.15
CA TYR A 152 -14.56 -22.65 -1.67
C TYR A 152 -15.05 -21.34 -1.04
N GLU A 153 -15.82 -20.53 -1.78
CA GLU A 153 -16.25 -19.20 -1.34
C GLU A 153 -16.94 -19.21 0.03
N SER A 154 -17.85 -20.17 0.26
CA SER A 154 -18.55 -20.29 1.55
C SER A 154 -17.59 -20.53 2.71
N GLU A 155 -16.57 -21.38 2.52
CA GLU A 155 -15.63 -21.68 3.59
C GLU A 155 -14.62 -20.56 3.83
N LEU A 156 -14.15 -19.90 2.77
CA LEU A 156 -13.31 -18.71 2.88
C LEU A 156 -14.06 -17.60 3.61
N ARG A 157 -15.34 -17.40 3.29
CA ARG A 157 -16.24 -16.49 3.99
C ARG A 157 -16.32 -16.80 5.47
N ASP A 158 -16.63 -18.05 5.81
CA ASP A 158 -16.75 -18.44 7.22
C ASP A 158 -15.43 -18.21 7.98
N ALA A 159 -14.26 -18.45 7.35
CA ALA A 159 -12.95 -18.16 7.93
C ALA A 159 -12.67 -16.66 8.10
N MET A 160 -13.09 -15.82 7.16
CA MET A 160 -12.96 -14.36 7.31
C MET A 160 -13.89 -13.81 8.39
N ILE A 161 -15.12 -14.33 8.50
CA ILE A 161 -16.03 -14.00 9.60
C ILE A 161 -15.40 -14.39 10.95
N ALA A 162 -14.76 -15.56 11.03
CA ALA A 162 -14.05 -15.97 12.23
C ALA A 162 -12.88 -15.01 12.54
N SER A 163 -12.08 -14.63 11.55
CA SER A 163 -10.98 -13.66 11.72
C SER A 163 -11.48 -12.32 12.27
N LYS A 164 -12.56 -11.79 11.67
CA LYS A 164 -13.24 -10.58 12.12
C LYS A 164 -13.66 -10.69 13.59
N TYR A 165 -14.33 -11.78 13.95
CA TYR A 165 -14.75 -12.02 15.33
C TYR A 165 -13.57 -11.96 16.30
N TYR A 166 -12.44 -12.61 15.98
CA TYR A 166 -11.26 -12.58 16.84
C TYR A 166 -10.67 -11.18 17.00
N PHE A 167 -10.65 -10.37 15.93
CA PHE A 167 -10.23 -8.97 16.04
C PHE A 167 -11.18 -8.16 16.93
N GLU A 168 -12.50 -8.30 16.74
CA GLU A 168 -13.50 -7.60 17.57
C GLU A 168 -13.40 -8.00 19.06
N GLN A 169 -13.12 -9.27 19.36
CA GLN A 169 -12.86 -9.70 20.74
C GLN A 169 -11.58 -9.10 21.32
N ALA A 170 -10.50 -9.02 20.53
CA ALA A 170 -9.27 -8.38 20.97
C ALA A 170 -9.47 -6.89 21.27
N ILE A 171 -10.24 -6.18 20.43
CA ILE A 171 -10.63 -4.78 20.62
C ILE A 171 -11.46 -4.63 21.89
N HIS A 172 -12.48 -5.46 22.10
CA HIS A 172 -13.31 -5.39 23.31
C HIS A 172 -12.52 -5.67 24.60
N LEU A 173 -11.52 -6.56 24.56
CA LEU A 173 -10.75 -6.95 25.74
C LEU A 173 -9.75 -5.88 26.20
N ASP A 174 -9.15 -5.14 25.28
CA ASP A 174 -8.01 -4.25 25.60
C ASP A 174 -7.85 -3.06 24.65
N ASP A 175 -8.83 -2.74 23.81
CA ASP A 175 -8.69 -1.73 22.74
C ASP A 175 -7.44 -2.01 21.87
N HIS A 176 -7.20 -3.30 21.58
CA HIS A 176 -5.90 -3.76 21.09
C HIS A 176 -5.57 -3.19 19.70
N PHE A 177 -4.56 -2.31 19.61
CA PHE A 177 -4.23 -1.59 18.36
C PHE A 177 -4.01 -2.52 17.16
N GLY A 178 -3.29 -3.63 17.35
CA GLY A 178 -3.01 -4.57 16.27
C GLY A 178 -4.26 -5.26 15.73
N ALA A 179 -5.32 -5.32 16.54
CA ALA A 179 -6.60 -5.87 16.13
C ALA A 179 -7.42 -4.86 15.33
N HIS A 180 -7.43 -3.59 15.73
CA HIS A 180 -8.00 -2.51 14.92
C HIS A 180 -7.36 -2.44 13.52
N TYR A 181 -6.03 -2.47 13.45
CA TYR A 181 -5.30 -2.44 12.17
C TYR A 181 -5.63 -3.66 11.29
N SER A 182 -5.57 -4.86 11.87
CA SER A 182 -5.89 -6.09 11.13
C SER A 182 -7.36 -6.19 10.73
N LEU A 183 -8.28 -5.69 11.56
CA LEU A 183 -9.69 -5.59 11.21
C LEU A 183 -9.89 -4.63 10.04
N ALA A 184 -9.27 -3.45 10.06
CA ALA A 184 -9.34 -2.50 8.96
C ALA A 184 -8.81 -3.10 7.64
N LEU A 185 -7.70 -3.84 7.69
CA LEU A 185 -7.18 -4.56 6.52
C LEU A 185 -8.12 -5.67 6.06
N LEU A 186 -8.66 -6.47 6.98
CA LEU A 186 -9.59 -7.54 6.65
C LEU A 186 -10.85 -6.97 5.97
N LEU A 187 -11.39 -5.89 6.51
CA LEU A 187 -12.54 -5.22 5.94
C LEU A 187 -12.18 -4.74 4.52
N LYS A 188 -11.14 -3.91 4.38
CA LYS A 188 -10.72 -3.34 3.09
C LYS A 188 -10.44 -4.40 2.01
N SER A 189 -9.68 -5.43 2.35
CA SER A 189 -9.21 -6.42 1.37
C SER A 189 -10.17 -7.59 1.16
N HIS A 190 -11.16 -7.81 2.03
CA HIS A 190 -12.01 -9.01 1.94
C HIS A 190 -13.49 -8.71 2.14
N GLN A 191 -13.92 -7.50 1.74
CA GLN A 191 -15.32 -7.06 1.83
C GLN A 191 -16.31 -8.07 1.23
N ASN A 192 -16.00 -8.58 0.03
CA ASN A 192 -16.85 -9.53 -0.68
C ASN A 192 -17.02 -10.87 0.06
N LEU A 193 -16.04 -11.25 0.89
CA LEU A 193 -16.12 -12.46 1.69
C LEU A 193 -16.87 -12.27 3.01
N LEU A 194 -16.93 -11.04 3.53
CA LEU A 194 -17.61 -10.78 4.79
C LEU A 194 -19.13 -10.68 4.63
N ASP A 195 -19.62 -10.59 3.38
CA ASP A 195 -21.04 -10.59 3.00
C ASP A 195 -21.84 -9.74 3.99
N TYR A 196 -21.34 -8.53 4.19
CA TYR A 196 -21.98 -7.55 5.05
C TYR A 196 -23.27 -7.17 4.34
N ASP A 197 -24.39 -7.29 5.06
CA ASP A 197 -25.74 -7.08 4.56
C ASP A 197 -25.81 -5.73 3.84
N TYR A 198 -25.63 -5.73 2.51
CA TYR A 198 -25.56 -4.54 1.65
C TYR A 198 -26.78 -3.63 1.88
N GLU A 199 -27.88 -4.24 2.30
CA GLU A 199 -29.17 -3.62 2.57
C GLU A 199 -29.16 -2.64 3.76
N ARG A 200 -28.16 -2.66 4.66
CA ARG A 200 -28.17 -1.81 5.87
C ARG A 200 -27.33 -0.54 5.82
N GLY A 201 -26.50 -0.34 4.79
CA GLY A 201 -25.55 0.78 4.77
C GLY A 201 -24.82 1.06 3.45
N GLY A 202 -24.90 0.15 2.48
CA GLY A 202 -24.11 0.24 1.25
C GLY A 202 -22.59 0.08 1.47
N GLU A 203 -21.85 -0.11 0.38
CA GLU A 203 -20.38 -0.30 0.42
C GLU A 203 -19.61 0.90 0.99
N GLU A 204 -20.18 2.10 0.88
CA GLU A 204 -19.55 3.33 1.33
C GLU A 204 -19.44 3.40 2.86
N GLU A 205 -20.47 2.94 3.58
CA GLU A 205 -20.41 2.84 5.04
C GLU A 205 -19.35 1.83 5.49
N PHE A 206 -19.11 0.79 4.70
CA PHE A 206 -18.12 -0.23 5.01
C PHE A 206 -16.68 0.27 4.81
N GLY A 207 -16.39 0.95 3.69
CA GLY A 207 -15.11 1.62 3.48
C GLY A 207 -14.82 2.67 4.57
N ARG A 208 -15.85 3.41 4.98
CA ARG A 208 -15.79 4.33 6.12
C ARG A 208 -15.48 3.61 7.42
N TYR A 209 -16.14 2.49 7.72
CA TYR A 209 -15.88 1.71 8.93
C TYR A 209 -14.45 1.14 8.95
N ALA A 210 -13.96 0.60 7.84
CA ALA A 210 -12.59 0.13 7.72
C ALA A 210 -11.58 1.27 7.99
N TYR A 211 -11.83 2.45 7.42
CA TYR A 211 -11.01 3.63 7.66
C TYR A 211 -11.06 4.10 9.13
N GLU A 212 -12.25 4.14 9.74
CA GLU A 212 -12.42 4.48 11.15
C GLU A 212 -11.65 3.52 12.07
N GLU A 213 -11.72 2.21 11.83
CA GLU A 213 -10.93 1.20 12.55
C GLU A 213 -9.43 1.40 12.35
N MET A 214 -9.00 1.76 11.14
CA MET A 214 -7.60 2.10 10.89
C MET A 214 -7.17 3.32 11.74
N CYS A 215 -7.98 4.37 11.79
CA CYS A 215 -7.70 5.54 12.63
C CYS A 215 -7.71 5.21 14.13
N LYS A 216 -8.64 4.37 14.59
CA LYS A 216 -8.68 3.89 15.99
C LYS A 216 -7.41 3.12 16.33
N SER A 217 -6.89 2.30 15.41
CA SER A 217 -5.62 1.59 15.64
C SER A 217 -4.46 2.53 16.00
N GLN A 218 -4.39 3.71 15.37
CA GLN A 218 -3.36 4.70 15.66
C GLN A 218 -3.55 5.32 17.05
N ALA A 219 -4.79 5.68 17.39
CA ALA A 219 -5.13 6.25 18.70
C ALA A 219 -4.83 5.25 19.83
N SER A 220 -5.25 3.99 19.68
CA SER A 220 -5.00 2.93 20.65
C SER A 220 -3.50 2.64 20.80
N TYR A 221 -2.74 2.66 19.70
CA TYR A 221 -1.29 2.48 19.76
C TYR A 221 -0.61 3.62 20.52
N VAL A 222 -0.97 4.88 20.26
CA VAL A 222 -0.41 6.03 21.00
C VAL A 222 -0.75 5.97 22.48
N LYS A 223 -1.98 5.57 22.83
CA LYS A 223 -2.37 5.35 24.22
C LYS A 223 -1.53 4.26 24.89
N GLN A 224 -1.33 3.12 24.22
CA GLN A 224 -0.46 2.06 24.74
C GLN A 224 0.98 2.55 24.93
N MET A 225 1.50 3.33 23.97
CA MET A 225 2.84 3.91 24.05
C MET A 225 3.01 4.85 25.26
N GLN A 226 1.99 5.66 25.55
CA GLN A 226 1.96 6.52 26.75
C GLN A 226 1.96 5.69 28.04
N GLU A 227 1.14 4.63 28.10
CA GLU A 227 1.05 3.75 29.29
C GLU A 227 2.34 2.99 29.57
N GLU A 228 3.04 2.56 28.52
CA GLU A 228 4.23 1.73 28.68
C GLU A 228 5.50 2.53 28.97
N ALA A 229 5.52 3.86 28.73
CA ALA A 229 6.69 4.73 28.90
C ALA A 229 7.99 4.21 28.23
N LYS A 230 7.87 3.26 27.31
CA LYS A 230 8.99 2.41 26.86
C LYS A 230 9.78 2.95 25.68
N HIS A 231 9.22 3.86 24.89
CA HIS A 231 9.92 4.41 23.71
C HIS A 231 9.79 5.92 23.52
N PHE A 232 9.18 6.63 24.48
CA PHE A 232 9.04 8.09 24.42
C PHE A 232 9.86 8.74 25.55
N ILE A 233 11.17 8.47 25.56
CA ILE A 233 12.09 9.54 25.95
C ILE A 233 12.21 10.45 24.72
N VAL A 234 11.13 11.17 24.40
CA VAL A 234 11.33 12.51 23.87
C VAL A 234 11.89 13.24 25.07
N ASP A 235 13.21 13.43 25.10
CA ASP A 235 13.93 14.07 26.20
C ASP A 235 13.16 15.32 26.65
N GLY A 236 12.42 15.24 27.76
CA GLY A 236 11.62 16.36 28.28
C GLY A 236 10.10 16.17 28.38
N CYS A 237 9.50 15.12 27.81
CA CYS A 237 8.11 14.76 28.08
C CYS A 237 7.98 14.11 29.46
N GLY A 238 8.18 14.90 30.51
CA GLY A 238 8.10 14.42 31.89
C GLY A 238 6.72 13.86 32.24
N ASN A 239 6.65 13.15 33.37
CA ASN A 239 5.42 12.56 33.95
C ASN A 239 4.32 13.58 34.33
N GLY A 240 4.35 14.81 33.80
CA GLY A 240 3.26 15.78 33.93
C GLY A 240 2.06 15.40 33.08
N GLU A 241 0.89 15.95 33.40
CA GLU A 241 -0.41 15.63 32.79
C GLU A 241 -0.52 15.89 31.27
N GLY A 242 0.55 16.32 30.60
CA GLY A 242 0.64 16.50 29.15
C GLY A 242 1.00 15.18 28.45
N GLY A 243 0.00 14.33 28.19
CA GLY A 243 0.18 13.14 27.36
C GLY A 243 0.61 13.46 25.91
N VAL A 244 1.09 12.44 25.18
CA VAL A 244 1.42 12.56 23.75
C VAL A 244 0.19 13.00 22.93
N VAL A 245 0.33 14.06 22.14
CA VAL A 245 -0.75 14.58 21.30
C VAL A 245 -0.51 14.22 19.84
N ILE A 246 -1.47 13.56 19.20
CA ILE A 246 -1.46 13.37 17.74
C ILE A 246 -2.01 14.65 17.10
N ARG A 247 -1.17 15.36 16.35
CA ARG A 247 -1.63 16.50 15.54
C ARG A 247 -1.89 16.04 14.11
N ARG A 248 -3.12 16.31 13.66
CA ARG A 248 -3.60 16.10 12.30
C ARG A 248 -3.42 17.39 11.50
N GLY A 249 -2.78 17.28 10.34
CA GLY A 249 -2.32 18.44 9.59
C GLY A 249 -1.04 19.04 10.14
N GLY A 250 -0.33 19.77 9.27
CA GLY A 250 1.06 20.15 9.47
C GLY A 250 1.38 21.13 10.62
N GLY A 251 2.63 21.59 10.63
CA GLY A 251 3.26 22.39 11.69
C GLY A 251 2.67 23.77 11.92
N GLU A 252 3.30 24.53 12.84
CA GLU A 252 2.76 25.78 13.38
C GLU A 252 2.62 26.89 12.31
N ASP A 253 3.49 26.87 11.31
CA ASP A 253 3.47 27.79 10.18
C ASP A 253 3.21 27.05 8.87
N LYS A 254 2.10 27.34 8.20
CA LYS A 254 1.76 26.84 6.86
C LYS A 254 1.88 27.94 5.81
N ILE A 255 2.61 27.66 4.74
CA ILE A 255 2.68 28.50 3.54
C ILE A 255 1.89 27.79 2.45
N TYR A 256 0.82 28.40 1.94
CA TYR A 256 -0.05 27.81 0.92
C TYR A 256 0.39 28.21 -0.50
N TRP A 257 0.10 27.35 -1.47
CA TRP A 257 0.24 27.69 -2.88
C TRP A 257 -0.99 28.46 -3.38
N GLU A 258 -0.83 29.78 -3.54
CA GLU A 258 -1.91 30.75 -3.82
C GLU A 258 -2.72 30.48 -5.10
N ASP A 259 -2.15 29.76 -6.09
CA ASP A 259 -2.83 29.41 -7.35
C ASP A 259 -3.80 28.22 -7.24
N GLY A 260 -4.07 27.74 -6.03
CA GLY A 260 -5.11 26.75 -5.74
C GLY A 260 -6.52 27.32 -5.90
N ILE A 261 -6.96 27.54 -7.15
CA ILE A 261 -8.25 28.17 -7.48
C ILE A 261 -9.42 27.49 -6.76
N HIS A 262 -10.13 28.29 -5.95
CA HIS A 262 -11.44 28.03 -5.35
C HIS A 262 -12.56 28.16 -6.40
N SER A 263 -12.78 27.13 -7.22
CA SER A 263 -14.03 27.00 -7.97
C SER A 263 -14.81 25.78 -7.49
N ASP A 264 -15.28 25.81 -6.24
CA ASP A 264 -16.29 24.88 -5.71
C ASP A 264 -17.68 25.46 -6.01
N ASN A 265 -18.33 24.97 -7.07
CA ASN A 265 -19.76 25.15 -7.30
C ASN A 265 -20.47 23.82 -7.62
N GLY A 266 -19.82 22.67 -7.39
CA GLY A 266 -20.35 21.35 -7.76
C GLY A 266 -20.58 20.48 -6.54
N GLU A 267 -21.68 19.73 -6.56
CA GLU A 267 -22.11 18.76 -5.55
C GLU A 267 -21.02 17.75 -5.14
N GLU A 268 -21.18 17.17 -3.95
CA GLU A 268 -20.34 16.19 -3.26
C GLU A 268 -20.22 14.84 -4.02
N ASP A 269 -19.73 14.84 -5.25
CA ASP A 269 -19.43 13.61 -5.95
C ASP A 269 -17.99 13.17 -5.66
N CYS A 270 -17.84 12.11 -4.86
CA CYS A 270 -16.56 11.45 -4.64
C CYS A 270 -15.93 10.90 -5.94
N ALA A 271 -16.59 10.99 -7.09
CA ALA A 271 -16.00 10.72 -8.39
C ALA A 271 -14.81 11.66 -8.70
N VAL A 272 -14.89 12.94 -8.29
CA VAL A 272 -13.83 13.93 -8.56
C VAL A 272 -13.64 14.83 -7.33
N PRO A 273 -12.80 14.42 -6.36
CA PRO A 273 -12.64 15.18 -5.12
C PRO A 273 -12.12 16.59 -5.39
N SER A 274 -12.61 17.55 -4.58
CA SER A 274 -12.22 18.96 -4.65
C SER A 274 -10.70 19.14 -4.67
N PRO A 275 -10.20 20.19 -5.35
CA PRO A 275 -8.77 20.45 -5.48
C PRO A 275 -8.11 20.52 -4.10
N ARG A 276 -6.99 19.80 -3.98
CA ARG A 276 -6.15 19.82 -2.78
C ARG A 276 -5.24 21.01 -2.82
N ILE A 277 -5.15 21.71 -1.70
CA ILE A 277 -4.31 22.90 -1.58
C ILE A 277 -2.95 22.46 -1.04
N PRO A 278 -1.88 22.51 -1.85
CA PRO A 278 -0.54 22.24 -1.36
C PRO A 278 -0.12 23.32 -0.35
N PHE A 279 0.59 22.90 0.69
CA PHE A 279 1.23 23.78 1.65
C PHE A 279 2.62 23.26 2.03
N VAL A 280 3.45 24.13 2.60
CA VAL A 280 4.67 23.74 3.32
C VAL A 280 4.50 24.08 4.78
N SER A 281 4.75 23.11 5.65
CA SER A 281 4.82 23.28 7.09
C SER A 281 6.25 23.42 7.58
N LYS A 282 6.46 24.32 8.53
CA LYS A 282 7.70 24.41 9.30
C LYS A 282 7.55 23.68 10.63
N PHE A 283 8.53 22.87 10.97
CA PHE A 283 8.71 22.24 12.27
C PHE A 283 10.06 22.63 12.86
N SER A 284 10.15 22.70 14.18
CA SER A 284 11.38 22.96 14.93
C SER A 284 11.66 21.81 15.89
N ASP A 285 12.94 21.48 16.06
CA ASP A 285 13.42 20.39 16.94
C ASP A 285 12.65 19.07 16.77
N VAL A 286 12.53 18.62 15.52
CA VAL A 286 11.72 17.45 15.15
C VAL A 286 12.59 16.26 14.77
N TYR A 287 12.16 15.08 15.19
CA TYR A 287 12.74 13.80 14.79
C TYR A 287 11.92 13.17 13.67
N VAL A 288 12.61 12.46 12.78
CA VAL A 288 11.99 11.65 11.73
C VAL A 288 12.58 10.26 11.77
N GLU A 289 11.73 9.24 11.91
CA GLU A 289 12.16 7.85 11.94
C GLU A 289 11.11 6.88 11.40
N GLY A 290 11.54 5.64 11.21
CA GLY A 290 10.63 4.56 10.81
C GLY A 290 10.35 4.48 9.33
N ARG A 291 9.69 3.39 8.95
CA ARG A 291 9.46 2.99 7.55
C ARG A 291 8.72 4.02 6.69
N ASP A 292 7.79 4.72 7.31
CA ASP A 292 6.92 5.69 6.66
C ASP A 292 7.20 7.12 7.20
N ALA A 293 8.37 7.30 7.83
CA ALA A 293 8.91 8.57 8.31
C ALA A 293 7.98 9.33 9.25
N ALA A 294 7.61 8.70 10.37
CA ALA A 294 6.90 9.37 11.44
C ALA A 294 7.70 10.57 11.94
N MET A 295 7.04 11.72 12.02
CA MET A 295 7.63 12.96 12.52
C MET A 295 7.15 13.21 13.94
N PHE A 296 8.05 13.52 14.87
CA PHE A 296 7.69 13.74 16.27
C PHE A 296 8.66 14.68 16.99
N GLY A 297 8.15 15.43 17.96
CA GLY A 297 8.88 16.44 18.74
C GLY A 297 7.93 17.08 19.76
N ASP A 298 8.43 17.66 20.85
CA ASP A 298 7.61 18.32 21.89
C ASP A 298 6.35 17.54 22.34
N CYS A 299 6.52 16.24 22.59
CA CYS A 299 5.43 15.32 22.96
C CYS A 299 4.30 15.22 21.91
N GLN A 300 4.59 15.54 20.65
CA GLN A 300 3.64 15.49 19.54
C GLN A 300 4.11 14.53 18.47
N ILE A 301 3.14 13.85 17.87
CA ILE A 301 3.33 13.07 16.63
C ILE A 301 2.59 13.82 15.54
N PHE A 302 3.30 14.12 14.45
CA PHE A 302 2.77 14.81 13.30
C PHE A 302 2.48 13.81 12.20
N LEU A 303 1.21 13.78 11.79
CA LEU A 303 0.74 12.93 10.71
C LEU A 303 0.45 13.81 9.49
N GLY A 304 1.14 13.55 8.37
CA GLY A 304 0.86 14.21 7.09
C GLY A 304 -0.44 13.70 6.45
N SER A 305 -0.66 13.98 5.16
CA SER A 305 -1.89 13.62 4.41
C SER A 305 -2.34 12.16 4.52
N HIS A 306 -1.42 11.24 4.85
CA HIS A 306 -1.66 9.80 4.95
C HIS A 306 -2.05 9.32 6.36
N GLU A 307 -2.58 10.21 7.21
CA GLU A 307 -2.74 10.02 8.67
C GLU A 307 -3.06 8.60 9.14
N CYS A 308 -4.21 8.05 8.74
CA CYS A 308 -4.65 6.75 9.25
C CYS A 308 -3.92 5.57 8.59
N TYR A 309 -3.28 5.78 7.43
CA TYR A 309 -2.52 4.73 6.74
C TYR A 309 -1.15 4.49 7.38
N LEU A 310 -0.61 5.44 8.14
CA LEU A 310 0.70 5.34 8.78
C LEU A 310 0.66 4.35 9.94
N PRO A 311 1.20 3.13 9.85
CA PRO A 311 1.15 2.17 10.95
C PRO A 311 2.17 2.58 12.02
N LEU A 312 1.76 3.40 13.02
CA LEU A 312 2.66 3.98 14.01
C LEU A 312 3.51 2.93 14.74
N PHE A 313 2.95 1.75 14.98
CA PHE A 313 3.66 0.62 15.59
C PHE A 313 4.85 0.08 14.79
N ARG A 314 4.98 0.44 13.52
CA ARG A 314 6.13 0.09 12.67
C ARG A 314 7.14 1.22 12.53
N GLN A 315 6.84 2.39 13.10
CA GLN A 315 7.65 3.58 12.89
C GLN A 315 8.74 3.68 13.95
N PHE A 316 8.41 3.37 15.20
CA PHE A 316 9.34 3.49 16.32
C PHE A 316 10.12 2.19 16.48
N GLY A 317 11.42 2.22 16.16
CA GLY A 317 12.34 1.10 16.30
C GLY A 317 13.09 1.10 17.65
N ASP A 318 13.94 0.10 17.85
CA ASP A 318 14.80 0.04 19.05
C ASP A 318 15.80 1.21 19.09
N ASP A 319 16.21 1.62 20.30
CA ASP A 319 17.06 2.79 20.60
C ASP A 319 18.46 2.80 19.95
N GLU A 320 18.83 1.77 19.19
CA GLU A 320 20.16 1.61 18.59
C GLU A 320 20.37 2.41 17.29
N GLN A 321 19.34 3.09 16.77
CA GLN A 321 19.46 3.87 15.54
C GLN A 321 20.38 5.09 15.72
N LYS A 322 21.29 5.30 14.77
CA LYS A 322 22.19 6.45 14.79
C LYS A 322 21.42 7.70 14.42
N THR A 323 21.39 8.67 15.33
CA THR A 323 20.77 9.98 15.07
C THR A 323 21.70 10.84 14.21
N LYS A 324 21.23 11.26 13.04
CA LYS A 324 21.89 12.25 12.17
C LYS A 324 21.20 13.59 12.34
N VAL A 325 21.97 14.64 12.63
CA VAL A 325 21.44 16.00 12.82
C VAL A 325 21.52 16.79 11.52
N ILE A 326 20.40 17.37 11.10
CA ILE A 326 20.26 18.23 9.92
C ILE A 326 19.74 19.59 10.39
N LYS A 327 20.55 20.64 10.27
CA LYS A 327 20.15 21.97 10.78
C LYS A 327 18.93 22.54 10.06
N LEU A 328 18.89 22.43 8.74
CA LEU A 328 17.82 22.97 7.91
C LEU A 328 17.47 21.95 6.83
N GLY A 329 16.38 21.22 7.06
CA GLY A 329 15.91 20.15 6.19
C GLY A 329 14.68 20.54 5.39
N ALA A 330 14.53 19.93 4.22
CA ALA A 330 13.27 19.80 3.53
C ALA A 330 12.99 18.31 3.32
N SER A 331 11.77 17.83 3.58
CA SER A 331 11.46 16.40 3.48
C SER A 331 10.31 16.14 2.52
N VAL A 332 10.44 15.05 1.76
CA VAL A 332 9.38 14.46 0.95
C VAL A 332 9.06 13.02 1.38
N LEU A 333 9.52 12.64 2.57
CA LEU A 333 9.23 11.34 3.15
C LEU A 333 7.73 11.22 3.47
N GLN A 334 7.17 10.03 3.26
CA GLN A 334 5.74 9.78 3.44
C GLN A 334 5.44 8.28 3.47
N PHE A 335 4.19 7.95 3.78
CA PHE A 335 3.65 6.60 3.66
C PHE A 335 3.94 6.00 2.29
N SER A 336 4.54 4.80 2.30
CA SER A 336 4.90 4.08 1.07
C SER A 336 5.72 4.89 0.06
N GLY A 337 6.50 5.88 0.52
CA GLY A 337 7.27 6.77 -0.36
C GLY A 337 8.33 6.09 -1.24
N LYS A 338 8.64 4.81 -0.98
CA LYS A 338 9.52 3.96 -1.81
C LYS A 338 8.81 3.25 -2.95
N GLU A 339 7.48 3.22 -2.93
CA GLU A 339 6.69 2.57 -3.97
C GLU A 339 6.53 3.52 -5.17
N TYR A 340 6.60 2.96 -6.38
CA TYR A 340 6.65 3.74 -7.62
C TYR A 340 5.51 4.76 -7.76
N TYR A 341 4.26 4.34 -7.49
CA TYR A 341 3.10 5.23 -7.56
C TYR A 341 3.26 6.43 -6.63
N HIS A 342 3.53 6.16 -5.35
CA HIS A 342 3.64 7.17 -4.31
C HIS A 342 4.80 8.12 -4.61
N TRP A 343 5.96 7.60 -5.02
CA TRP A 343 7.07 8.48 -5.39
C TRP A 343 6.74 9.38 -6.59
N ILE A 344 6.30 8.80 -7.71
CA ILE A 344 6.08 9.55 -8.96
C ILE A 344 4.98 10.60 -8.81
N THR A 345 3.90 10.27 -8.10
CA THR A 345 2.71 11.12 -8.05
C THR A 345 2.68 12.05 -6.83
N GLU A 346 3.18 11.59 -5.69
CA GLU A 346 3.15 12.33 -4.41
C GLU A 346 4.54 12.86 -4.04
N GLY A 347 5.57 12.02 -4.03
CA GLY A 347 6.94 12.39 -3.69
C GLY A 347 7.48 13.52 -4.58
N LEU A 348 7.37 13.38 -5.89
CA LEU A 348 7.75 14.44 -6.84
C LEU A 348 6.85 15.69 -6.70
N SER A 349 5.57 15.52 -6.36
CA SER A 349 4.65 16.64 -6.11
C SER A 349 5.10 17.47 -4.90
N ARG A 350 5.61 16.82 -3.86
CA ARG A 350 6.20 17.51 -2.69
C ARG A 350 7.48 18.26 -3.07
N ILE A 351 8.34 17.67 -3.91
CA ILE A 351 9.55 18.36 -4.38
C ILE A 351 9.21 19.65 -5.12
N VAL A 352 8.31 19.59 -6.10
CA VAL A 352 7.92 20.80 -6.85
C VAL A 352 7.20 21.81 -5.95
N THR A 353 6.39 21.36 -4.99
CA THR A 353 5.74 22.24 -4.00
C THR A 353 6.78 22.95 -3.12
N LEU A 354 7.79 22.24 -2.63
CA LEU A 354 8.89 22.85 -1.85
C LEU A 354 9.67 23.87 -2.68
N GLN A 355 9.95 23.57 -3.95
CA GLN A 355 10.66 24.49 -4.84
C GLN A 355 9.90 25.80 -5.05
N GLU A 356 8.59 25.72 -5.25
CA GLU A 356 7.72 26.88 -5.54
C GLU A 356 7.45 27.72 -4.30
N LEU A 357 7.33 27.10 -3.11
CA LEU A 357 6.98 27.78 -1.88
C LEU A 357 8.18 28.27 -1.06
N LEU A 358 9.34 27.62 -1.14
CA LEU A 358 10.57 28.04 -0.44
C LEU A 358 11.34 29.14 -1.20
N LYS A 359 10.63 30.07 -1.85
CA LYS A 359 11.08 31.15 -2.78
C LYS A 359 12.41 31.88 -2.44
N GLY A 360 12.91 31.79 -1.20
CA GLY A 360 14.09 32.46 -0.67
C GLY A 360 15.44 31.73 -0.81
N ASP A 361 15.61 30.86 -1.82
CA ASP A 361 16.79 30.00 -2.09
C ASP A 361 16.69 28.58 -1.51
N PRO A 362 16.11 27.63 -2.26
CA PRO A 362 16.09 26.22 -1.87
C PRO A 362 17.49 25.64 -1.63
N ARG A 363 18.58 26.29 -2.09
CA ARG A 363 19.97 25.79 -1.97
C ARG A 363 20.50 25.85 -0.56
N ARG A 364 19.70 26.37 0.39
CA ARG A 364 20.01 26.38 1.81
C ARG A 364 19.52 25.13 2.53
N PHE A 365 18.61 24.37 1.93
CA PHE A 365 18.00 23.19 2.55
C PHE A 365 18.71 21.92 2.14
N THR A 366 18.80 20.96 3.05
CA THR A 366 19.12 19.57 2.74
C THR A 366 17.82 18.83 2.43
N LEU A 367 17.67 18.35 1.19
CA LEU A 367 16.52 17.55 0.81
C LEU A 367 16.68 16.13 1.34
N VAL A 368 15.66 15.62 2.00
CA VAL A 368 15.61 14.24 2.49
C VAL A 368 14.65 13.42 1.64
N VAL A 369 15.17 12.34 1.07
CA VAL A 369 14.44 11.41 0.19
C VAL A 369 14.52 9.99 0.75
N PRO A 370 13.52 9.13 0.50
CA PRO A 370 13.59 7.77 1.00
C PRO A 370 14.65 6.99 0.24
N LYS A 371 15.34 6.08 0.93
CA LYS A 371 16.15 5.05 0.27
C LYS A 371 15.24 4.14 -0.52
N GLY A 372 15.28 4.22 -1.83
CA GLY A 372 14.41 3.39 -2.66
C GLY A 372 15.11 2.86 -3.90
N GLU A 373 14.26 2.51 -4.84
CA GLU A 373 14.61 1.92 -6.12
C GLU A 373 15.22 2.95 -7.09
N PRO A 374 15.87 2.50 -8.18
CA PRO A 374 16.56 3.38 -9.14
C PRO A 374 15.73 4.55 -9.67
N PHE A 375 14.41 4.38 -9.82
CA PHE A 375 13.54 5.44 -10.33
C PHE A 375 13.54 6.71 -9.46
N ILE A 376 13.87 6.62 -8.16
CA ILE A 376 13.99 7.78 -7.28
C ILE A 376 15.17 8.63 -7.75
N GLU A 377 16.35 8.01 -7.87
CA GLU A 377 17.57 8.69 -8.31
C GLU A 377 17.43 9.21 -9.75
N GLU A 378 16.86 8.41 -10.65
CA GLU A 378 16.61 8.80 -12.04
C GLU A 378 15.68 10.01 -12.14
N SER A 379 14.58 10.03 -11.38
CA SER A 379 13.65 11.16 -11.38
C SER A 379 14.27 12.44 -10.82
N LEU A 380 15.10 12.34 -9.78
CA LEU A 380 15.83 13.47 -9.22
C LEU A 380 16.87 14.02 -10.21
N ALA A 381 17.55 13.14 -10.94
CA ALA A 381 18.48 13.53 -12.00
C ALA A 381 17.77 14.23 -13.16
N LEU A 382 16.60 13.73 -13.59
CA LEU A 382 15.79 14.37 -14.63
C LEU A 382 15.24 15.73 -14.16
N LEU A 383 14.72 15.82 -12.94
CA LEU A 383 14.30 17.11 -12.36
C LEU A 383 15.46 18.11 -12.34
N GLY A 384 16.65 17.68 -11.92
CA GLY A 384 17.82 18.55 -11.92
C GLY A 384 18.17 19.08 -13.32
N LYS A 385 18.09 18.23 -14.36
CA LYS A 385 18.27 18.67 -15.76
C LYS A 385 17.23 19.73 -16.14
N SER A 386 15.95 19.51 -15.80
CA SER A 386 14.86 20.45 -16.12
C SER A 386 14.99 21.80 -15.42
N TYR A 387 15.66 21.85 -14.27
CA TYR A 387 15.97 23.09 -13.54
C TYR A 387 17.35 23.68 -13.87
N GLY A 388 17.96 23.32 -15.00
CA GLY A 388 19.22 23.92 -15.46
C GLY A 388 20.49 23.26 -14.93
N GLY A 389 20.43 21.99 -14.53
CA GLY A 389 21.59 21.11 -14.35
C GLY A 389 22.18 21.04 -12.93
N ALA A 390 21.73 21.87 -11.99
CA ALA A 390 21.91 21.56 -10.58
C ALA A 390 20.86 20.51 -10.18
N LEU A 391 21.17 19.60 -9.25
CA LEU A 391 20.14 18.84 -8.52
C LEU A 391 18.96 19.78 -8.19
N PRO A 392 17.70 19.29 -8.07
CA PRO A 392 16.59 20.15 -7.63
C PRO A 392 17.13 21.03 -6.49
N PRO A 393 16.94 22.36 -6.53
CA PRO A 393 17.95 23.38 -6.20
C PRO A 393 18.31 23.44 -4.71
N PHE A 394 18.66 22.32 -4.10
CA PHE A 394 18.91 22.05 -2.70
C PHE A 394 20.43 21.96 -2.46
N SER A 395 20.87 22.26 -1.24
CA SER A 395 22.30 22.22 -0.86
C SER A 395 22.92 20.85 -1.06
N SER A 396 22.15 19.81 -0.70
CA SER A 396 22.54 18.42 -0.65
C SER A 396 21.29 17.55 -0.59
N ILE A 397 21.46 16.27 -0.91
CA ILE A 397 20.43 15.24 -0.77
C ILE A 397 20.92 14.24 0.28
N VAL A 398 20.06 13.94 1.25
CA VAL A 398 20.26 12.86 2.22
C VAL A 398 19.27 11.76 1.90
N VAL A 399 19.80 10.57 1.67
CA VAL A 399 19.01 9.35 1.51
C VAL A 399 18.72 8.78 2.89
N PHE A 400 17.45 8.62 3.21
CA PHE A 400 16.96 8.11 4.49
C PHE A 400 16.77 6.59 4.45
N ASP A 401 17.61 5.85 5.18
CA ASP A 401 17.50 4.40 5.36
C ASP A 401 16.71 4.10 6.64
N GLU A 402 15.39 3.91 6.53
CA GLU A 402 14.46 3.73 7.67
C GLU A 402 14.85 2.66 8.71
N GLU A 403 15.65 1.67 8.30
CA GLU A 403 16.13 0.61 9.21
C GLU A 403 17.30 1.07 10.07
N LYS A 404 18.02 2.12 9.67
CA LYS A 404 19.33 2.50 10.24
C LYS A 404 19.38 3.93 10.73
N ASP A 405 18.57 4.79 10.14
CA ASP A 405 18.64 6.22 10.31
C ASP A 405 17.50 6.70 11.22
N ARG A 406 17.88 7.46 12.24
CA ARG A 406 17.02 8.43 12.90
C ARG A 406 17.51 9.81 12.49
N LEU A 407 16.63 10.69 12.00
CA LEU A 407 17.01 12.06 11.65
C LEU A 407 16.50 13.01 12.71
N LYS A 408 17.31 13.99 13.10
CA LYS A 408 16.91 15.12 13.94
C LYS A 408 17.08 16.40 13.14
N PHE A 409 16.10 17.29 13.19
CA PHE A 409 16.11 18.56 12.48
C PHE A 409 16.00 19.74 13.45
N ASP A 410 16.88 20.74 13.33
CA ASP A 410 16.67 22.01 14.05
C ASP A 410 15.47 22.75 13.44
N GLU A 411 15.41 22.80 12.10
CA GLU A 411 14.24 23.21 11.32
C GLU A 411 13.96 22.21 10.18
N LEU A 412 12.70 21.77 10.06
CA LEU A 412 12.22 20.91 8.97
C LEU A 412 11.09 21.60 8.21
N TYR A 413 11.22 21.64 6.89
CA TYR A 413 10.17 22.07 5.98
C TYR A 413 9.56 20.86 5.28
N TYR A 414 8.26 20.67 5.47
CA TYR A 414 7.53 19.51 4.98
C TYR A 414 6.43 19.99 4.04
N ALA A 415 6.54 19.66 2.75
CA ALA A 415 5.44 19.91 1.83
C ALA A 415 4.36 18.86 2.03
N ASP A 416 3.10 19.28 2.05
CA ASP A 416 1.92 18.44 2.18
C ASP A 416 0.68 19.10 1.56
N TRP A 417 -0.49 18.51 1.67
CA TRP A 417 -1.72 19.07 1.14
C TRP A 417 -2.94 18.78 2.00
N GLU A 418 -3.87 19.74 2.00
CA GLU A 418 -5.11 19.59 2.76
C GLU A 418 -6.12 18.77 1.97
N VAL A 419 -6.73 17.80 2.64
CA VAL A 419 -7.94 17.14 2.17
C VAL A 419 -9.13 17.99 2.63
N PRO A 420 -9.89 18.59 1.69
CA PRO A 420 -11.06 19.38 2.04
C PRO A 420 -12.01 18.57 2.92
N PRO A 421 -12.70 19.18 3.91
CA PRO A 421 -13.63 18.48 4.78
C PRO A 421 -14.69 17.68 4.00
N SER A 422 -15.20 18.20 2.89
CA SER A 422 -16.13 17.53 1.98
C SER A 422 -15.55 16.22 1.42
N SER A 423 -14.26 16.22 1.08
CA SER A 423 -13.56 15.05 0.54
C SER A 423 -13.10 14.05 1.60
N ARG A 424 -13.26 14.32 2.91
CA ARG A 424 -12.81 13.39 3.97
C ARG A 424 -13.63 12.12 4.02
N ASN A 425 -14.89 12.17 3.58
CA ASN A 425 -15.76 11.01 3.50
C ASN A 425 -15.47 10.16 2.24
N CYS A 426 -14.74 10.71 1.26
CA CYS A 426 -14.37 9.96 0.08
C CYS A 426 -13.27 8.96 0.41
N ALA A 427 -13.64 7.69 0.43
CA ALA A 427 -12.73 6.60 0.69
C ALA A 427 -11.53 6.66 -0.28
N GLY A 428 -10.30 6.57 0.25
CA GLY A 428 -9.06 6.64 -0.54
C GLY A 428 -8.58 8.05 -0.89
N ALA A 429 -9.36 9.10 -0.57
CA ALA A 429 -8.94 10.48 -0.82
C ALA A 429 -7.56 10.77 -0.24
N GLN A 430 -7.15 10.20 0.89
CA GLN A 430 -5.84 10.47 1.50
C GLN A 430 -4.64 10.11 0.59
N LEU A 431 -4.85 9.23 -0.40
CA LEU A 431 -3.82 8.73 -1.34
C LEU A 431 -3.74 9.52 -2.65
N LEU A 432 -4.52 10.59 -2.78
CA LEU A 432 -4.57 11.39 -4.00
C LEU A 432 -3.59 12.57 -3.90
N PRO A 433 -2.67 12.73 -4.86
CA PRO A 433 -1.71 13.84 -4.91
C PRO A 433 -2.43 15.16 -5.26
N PRO A 434 -1.81 16.33 -5.03
CA PRO A 434 -2.42 17.60 -5.40
C PRO A 434 -2.39 17.81 -6.91
N ARG A 435 -3.50 18.34 -7.47
CA ARG A 435 -3.64 18.56 -8.92
C ARG A 435 -2.48 19.35 -9.52
N LEU A 436 -2.07 20.41 -8.81
CA LEU A 436 -1.00 21.32 -9.24
C LEU A 436 0.36 20.62 -9.28
N GLY A 437 0.65 19.78 -8.27
CA GLY A 437 1.87 18.97 -8.23
C GLY A 437 1.96 18.01 -9.41
N VAL A 438 0.88 17.25 -9.67
CA VAL A 438 0.80 16.30 -10.80
C VAL A 438 1.01 17.00 -12.15
N ARG A 439 0.35 18.15 -12.38
CA ARG A 439 0.51 18.92 -13.61
C ARG A 439 1.94 19.45 -13.76
N LYS A 440 2.53 19.94 -12.66
CA LYS A 440 3.90 20.44 -12.66
C LYS A 440 4.91 19.32 -12.94
N ILE A 441 4.71 18.12 -12.40
CA ILE A 441 5.52 16.93 -12.74
C ILE A 441 5.49 16.67 -14.25
N ARG A 442 4.29 16.66 -14.86
CA ARG A 442 4.14 16.47 -16.32
C ARG A 442 4.87 17.56 -17.10
N GLU A 443 4.74 18.81 -16.70
CA GLU A 443 5.42 19.95 -17.32
C GLU A 443 6.95 19.78 -17.29
N VAL A 444 7.51 19.54 -16.10
CA VAL A 444 8.97 19.54 -15.90
C VAL A 444 9.65 18.26 -16.39
N LEU A 445 9.00 17.09 -16.29
CA LEU A 445 9.59 15.81 -16.70
C LEU A 445 9.12 15.33 -18.08
N GLY A 446 7.88 15.63 -18.45
CA GLY A 446 7.34 15.27 -19.77
C GLY A 446 7.88 16.18 -20.88
N GLY A 447 8.05 17.47 -20.61
CA GLY A 447 8.46 18.46 -21.61
C GLY A 447 7.43 18.69 -22.72
N ASP A 448 7.65 19.73 -23.52
CA ASP A 448 6.67 20.22 -24.52
C ASP A 448 6.77 19.56 -25.89
N GLU A 449 7.59 18.52 -26.04
CA GLU A 449 7.85 17.95 -27.36
C GLU A 449 6.59 17.34 -27.99
N VAL A 450 6.28 17.79 -29.20
CA VAL A 450 5.12 17.34 -29.97
C VAL A 450 5.40 15.99 -30.60
N ILE A 451 5.31 14.93 -29.80
CA ILE A 451 5.26 13.54 -30.28
C ILE A 451 3.82 13.21 -30.70
N GLU A 452 3.60 12.85 -31.96
CA GLU A 452 2.30 12.35 -32.41
C GLU A 452 1.97 11.02 -31.70
N PRO A 453 0.89 10.93 -30.89
CA PRO A 453 0.53 9.71 -30.19
C PRO A 453 0.23 8.58 -31.18
N ARG A 454 0.96 7.47 -31.09
CA ARG A 454 0.78 6.30 -31.97
C ARG A 454 0.87 4.96 -31.24
N ASN A 455 1.05 4.97 -29.92
CA ASN A 455 1.23 3.74 -29.16
C ASN A 455 -0.06 3.32 -28.44
N LEU A 456 -0.36 2.02 -28.48
CA LEU A 456 -1.16 1.35 -27.46
C LEU A 456 -0.14 0.77 -26.47
N VAL A 457 -0.10 1.30 -25.25
CA VAL A 457 0.78 0.79 -24.19
C VAL A 457 0.01 -0.22 -23.36
N LEU A 458 0.43 -1.47 -23.38
CA LEU A 458 -0.09 -2.52 -22.50
C LEU A 458 0.87 -2.70 -21.32
N VAL A 459 0.42 -2.34 -20.12
CA VAL A 459 1.16 -2.47 -18.87
C VAL A 459 1.03 -3.89 -18.34
N LEU A 460 2.14 -4.63 -18.37
CA LEU A 460 2.24 -6.02 -17.91
C LEU A 460 2.92 -6.09 -16.54
N ARG A 461 2.61 -7.14 -15.79
CA ARG A 461 3.15 -7.36 -14.43
C ARG A 461 3.77 -8.76 -14.32
N SER A 462 4.85 -8.88 -13.57
CA SER A 462 5.53 -10.17 -13.30
C SER A 462 5.16 -10.79 -11.95
N GLY A 463 4.66 -9.98 -11.00
CA GLY A 463 4.33 -10.40 -9.63
C GLY A 463 2.83 -10.60 -9.38
N SER A 464 2.34 -9.97 -8.31
CA SER A 464 0.91 -9.93 -8.03
C SER A 464 0.15 -9.20 -9.12
N ARG A 465 -1.11 -9.59 -9.35
CA ARG A 465 -1.99 -9.03 -10.37
C ARG A 465 -1.49 -9.21 -11.81
N ARG A 466 -0.63 -10.21 -12.05
CA ARG A 466 -0.23 -10.60 -13.41
C ARG A 466 -1.40 -11.25 -14.14
N PHE A 467 -1.45 -11.13 -15.46
CA PHE A 467 -2.42 -11.87 -16.26
C PHE A 467 -2.06 -13.36 -16.26
N ILE A 468 -2.99 -14.21 -15.83
CA ILE A 468 -2.88 -15.68 -15.94
C ILE A 468 -2.97 -16.07 -17.43
N ASN A 469 -3.85 -15.39 -18.19
CA ASN A 469 -4.03 -15.56 -19.62
C ASN A 469 -3.32 -14.45 -20.43
N GLU A 470 -2.09 -14.08 -20.05
CA GLU A 470 -1.32 -12.99 -20.67
C GLU A 470 -1.24 -13.09 -22.20
N ASP A 471 -1.01 -14.29 -22.74
CA ASP A 471 -0.93 -14.51 -24.20
C ASP A 471 -2.22 -14.13 -24.92
N ALA A 472 -3.39 -14.41 -24.31
CA ALA A 472 -4.69 -14.06 -24.87
C ALA A 472 -4.92 -12.53 -24.83
N VAL A 473 -4.59 -11.90 -23.71
CA VAL A 473 -4.66 -10.43 -23.54
C VAL A 473 -3.77 -9.74 -24.57
N VAL A 474 -2.52 -10.17 -24.69
CA VAL A 474 -1.56 -9.64 -25.65
C VAL A 474 -2.07 -9.81 -27.09
N SER A 475 -2.53 -11.01 -27.46
CA SER A 475 -3.04 -11.29 -28.80
C SER A 475 -4.24 -10.39 -29.15
N ARG A 476 -5.12 -10.14 -28.18
CA ARG A 476 -6.25 -9.22 -28.34
C ARG A 476 -5.78 -7.79 -28.56
N MET A 477 -4.87 -7.29 -27.72
CA MET A 477 -4.33 -5.93 -27.84
C MET A 477 -3.54 -5.72 -29.14
N GLU A 478 -2.82 -6.73 -29.62
CA GLU A 478 -2.15 -6.69 -30.94
C GLU A 478 -3.15 -6.53 -32.09
N SER A 479 -4.26 -7.28 -32.04
CA SER A 479 -5.34 -7.18 -33.02
C SER A 479 -5.97 -5.79 -33.04
N ASP A 480 -6.30 -5.26 -31.86
CA ASP A 480 -6.98 -3.96 -31.75
C ASP A 480 -6.05 -2.78 -32.07
N ALA A 481 -4.76 -2.86 -31.69
CA ALA A 481 -3.74 -1.91 -32.14
C ALA A 481 -3.65 -1.87 -33.67
N LYS A 482 -3.58 -3.03 -34.33
CA LYS A 482 -3.49 -3.13 -35.80
C LYS A 482 -4.70 -2.52 -36.49
N LYS A 483 -5.92 -2.80 -36.00
CA LYS A 483 -7.17 -2.23 -36.57
C LYS A 483 -7.20 -0.70 -36.49
N ARG A 484 -6.61 -0.13 -35.43
CA ARG A 484 -6.56 1.32 -35.17
C ARG A 484 -5.33 2.01 -35.75
N GLY A 485 -4.43 1.27 -36.40
CA GLY A 485 -3.17 1.82 -36.92
C GLY A 485 -2.19 2.25 -35.81
N LEU A 486 -2.32 1.68 -34.61
CA LEU A 486 -1.44 1.92 -33.47
C LEU A 486 -0.33 0.86 -33.40
N LYS A 487 0.78 1.24 -32.77
CA LYS A 487 1.86 0.32 -32.39
C LYS A 487 1.62 -0.20 -30.98
N LEU A 488 1.50 -1.52 -30.81
CA LEU A 488 1.50 -2.11 -29.48
C LEU A 488 2.90 -1.99 -28.85
N VAL A 489 2.96 -1.46 -27.64
CA VAL A 489 4.15 -1.44 -26.77
C VAL A 489 3.81 -2.22 -25.51
N LYS A 490 4.53 -3.31 -25.26
CA LYS A 490 4.40 -4.12 -24.03
C LYS A 490 5.35 -3.52 -23.00
N PHE A 491 4.82 -2.90 -21.96
CA PHE A 491 5.58 -2.21 -20.92
C PHE A 491 5.65 -3.09 -19.67
N ARG A 492 6.87 -3.37 -19.17
CA ARG A 492 7.06 -4.23 -17.98
C ARG A 492 7.61 -3.48 -16.76
N GLY A 493 8.08 -2.25 -16.94
CA GLY A 493 8.62 -1.41 -15.87
C GLY A 493 10.11 -1.63 -15.60
N ASP A 494 10.83 -2.35 -16.47
CA ASP A 494 12.27 -2.57 -16.39
C ASP A 494 13.07 -1.68 -17.37
N GLU A 495 12.39 -0.80 -18.11
CA GLU A 495 12.95 0.04 -19.15
C GLU A 495 13.76 1.26 -18.63
N GLY A 496 13.66 1.57 -17.33
CA GLY A 496 14.17 2.82 -16.74
C GLY A 496 13.22 4.00 -16.96
N LEU A 497 13.33 5.04 -16.14
CA LEU A 497 12.37 6.14 -16.09
C LEU A 497 12.37 7.00 -17.36
N GLU A 498 13.53 7.33 -17.92
CA GLU A 498 13.63 8.17 -19.12
C GLU A 498 12.92 7.52 -20.32
N LEU A 499 13.16 6.22 -20.55
CA LEU A 499 12.46 5.46 -21.59
C LEU A 499 10.97 5.25 -21.25
N SER A 500 10.62 5.08 -19.98
CA SER A 500 9.21 5.04 -19.54
C SER A 500 8.48 6.33 -19.91
N ILE A 501 9.09 7.50 -19.64
CA ILE A 501 8.54 8.80 -20.03
C ILE A 501 8.33 8.87 -21.55
N GLU A 502 9.33 8.48 -22.35
CA GLU A 502 9.20 8.48 -23.82
C GLU A 502 8.07 7.58 -24.33
N ILE A 503 7.94 6.37 -23.77
CA ILE A 503 6.89 5.42 -24.14
C ILE A 503 5.49 6.02 -23.89
N PHE A 504 5.29 6.56 -22.68
CA PHE A 504 3.98 7.08 -22.26
C PHE A 504 3.65 8.43 -22.90
N LYS A 505 4.63 9.29 -23.19
CA LYS A 505 4.43 10.51 -24.02
C LYS A 505 3.89 10.17 -25.41
N GLY A 506 4.26 9.02 -25.96
CA GLY A 506 3.78 8.53 -27.26
C GLY A 506 2.46 7.73 -27.21
N ALA A 507 1.86 7.56 -26.04
CA ALA A 507 0.67 6.74 -25.85
C ALA A 507 -0.62 7.45 -26.28
N SER A 508 -1.34 6.84 -27.24
CA SER A 508 -2.73 7.19 -27.55
C SER A 508 -3.68 6.48 -26.60
N VAL A 509 -3.33 5.24 -26.22
CA VAL A 509 -4.09 4.40 -25.30
C VAL A 509 -3.13 3.72 -24.34
N VAL A 510 -3.48 3.69 -23.06
CA VAL A 510 -2.80 2.91 -22.01
C VAL A 510 -3.80 1.92 -21.46
N VAL A 511 -3.44 0.64 -21.45
CA VAL A 511 -4.25 -0.44 -20.88
C VAL A 511 -3.42 -1.12 -19.80
N GLY A 512 -3.94 -1.24 -18.59
CA GLY A 512 -3.19 -1.84 -17.50
C GLY A 512 -4.04 -2.21 -16.30
N VAL A 513 -3.55 -3.16 -15.52
CA VAL A 513 -4.11 -3.45 -14.21
C VAL A 513 -3.70 -2.37 -13.22
N HIS A 514 -4.61 -2.01 -12.32
CA HIS A 514 -4.34 -1.14 -11.19
C HIS A 514 -2.98 -1.46 -10.53
N GLY A 515 -2.12 -0.45 -10.35
CA GLY A 515 -0.87 -0.56 -9.60
C GLY A 515 0.25 0.31 -10.16
N GLY A 516 1.39 0.34 -9.45
CA GLY A 516 2.48 1.31 -9.63
C GLY A 516 2.85 1.69 -11.06
N ALA A 517 3.01 0.72 -11.96
CA ALA A 517 3.39 0.97 -13.34
C ALA A 517 2.39 1.85 -14.11
N LEU A 518 1.09 1.82 -13.76
CA LEU A 518 0.06 2.66 -14.36
C LEU A 518 0.21 4.15 -13.96
N ALA A 519 0.98 4.47 -12.92
CA ALA A 519 1.29 5.85 -12.54
C ALA A 519 1.99 6.64 -13.65
N ASN A 520 2.63 5.95 -14.61
CA ASN A 520 3.25 6.58 -15.77
C ASN A 520 2.27 7.35 -16.66
N ILE A 521 0.95 7.22 -16.48
CA ILE A 521 -0.03 8.09 -17.17
C ILE A 521 0.18 9.58 -16.88
N VAL A 522 0.92 9.94 -15.84
CA VAL A 522 1.35 11.33 -15.59
C VAL A 522 2.17 11.92 -16.75
N PHE A 523 2.84 11.08 -17.53
CA PHE A 523 3.65 11.49 -18.68
C PHE A 523 2.89 11.45 -20.01
N CYS A 524 1.67 10.92 -20.02
CA CYS A 524 0.83 10.91 -21.21
C CYS A 524 0.39 12.32 -21.61
N LYS A 525 0.08 12.48 -22.89
CA LYS A 525 -0.55 13.69 -23.42
C LYS A 525 -2.01 13.78 -23.00
N GLU A 526 -2.56 14.99 -23.04
CA GLU A 526 -3.99 15.18 -22.86
C GLU A 526 -4.78 14.34 -23.87
N ARG A 527 -5.96 13.89 -23.46
CA ARG A 527 -6.88 13.03 -24.21
C ARG A 527 -6.34 11.64 -24.53
N THR A 528 -5.23 11.20 -23.94
CA THR A 528 -4.87 9.78 -23.93
C THR A 528 -6.00 8.98 -23.29
N THR A 529 -6.38 7.86 -23.88
CA THR A 529 -7.36 6.96 -23.26
C THR A 529 -6.65 6.04 -22.27
N VAL A 530 -7.10 6.04 -21.02
CA VAL A 530 -6.60 5.16 -19.95
C VAL A 530 -7.67 4.13 -19.67
N VAL A 531 -7.39 2.87 -20.00
CA VAL A 531 -8.22 1.71 -19.67
C VAL A 531 -7.60 1.02 -18.45
N GLU A 532 -8.17 1.29 -17.29
CA GLU A 532 -7.77 0.63 -16.06
C GLU A 532 -8.60 -0.64 -15.86
N ILE A 533 -7.90 -1.77 -15.73
CA ILE A 533 -8.47 -2.99 -15.17
C ILE A 533 -8.37 -2.83 -13.65
N SER A 534 -9.45 -2.32 -13.07
CA SER A 534 -9.49 -1.90 -11.67
C SER A 534 -9.77 -3.06 -10.75
N MET A 535 -9.44 -2.87 -9.48
CA MET A 535 -9.85 -3.79 -8.43
C MET A 535 -11.24 -3.38 -7.91
N ALA A 536 -11.88 -4.25 -7.12
CA ALA A 536 -13.24 -4.03 -6.63
C ALA A 536 -13.32 -2.93 -5.55
N GLU A 537 -12.18 -2.59 -4.93
CA GLU A 537 -12.10 -1.59 -3.87
C GLU A 537 -12.40 -0.19 -4.40
N LYS A 538 -13.49 0.40 -3.92
CA LYS A 538 -13.95 1.73 -4.30
C LYS A 538 -13.01 2.85 -3.86
N GLU A 539 -12.14 2.60 -2.90
CA GLU A 539 -11.09 3.52 -2.44
C GLU A 539 -10.06 3.80 -3.53
N LEU A 540 -9.91 2.88 -4.48
CA LEU A 540 -8.79 2.87 -5.41
C LEU A 540 -9.12 3.64 -6.69
N ARG A 541 -9.33 4.94 -6.52
CA ARG A 541 -9.70 5.88 -7.59
C ARG A 541 -8.53 6.71 -8.10
N GLU A 542 -7.31 6.32 -7.76
CA GLU A 542 -6.09 7.04 -8.05
C GLU A 542 -5.97 7.38 -9.54
N TYR A 543 -6.21 6.41 -10.43
CA TYR A 543 -6.05 6.63 -11.87
C TYR A 543 -7.22 7.34 -12.52
N ALA A 544 -8.43 7.20 -11.98
CA ALA A 544 -9.57 8.04 -12.37
C ALA A 544 -9.27 9.52 -12.05
N TYR A 545 -8.79 9.78 -10.84
CA TYR A 545 -8.37 11.12 -10.40
C TYR A 545 -7.21 11.66 -11.25
N LEU A 546 -6.14 10.90 -11.45
CA LEU A 546 -5.02 11.34 -12.29
C LEU A 546 -5.48 11.63 -13.72
N SER A 547 -6.38 10.81 -14.26
CA SER A 547 -6.94 11.02 -15.60
C SER A 547 -7.73 12.33 -15.69
N ASP A 548 -8.59 12.62 -14.72
CA ASP A 548 -9.30 13.90 -14.63
C ASP A 548 -8.32 15.10 -14.55
N VAL A 549 -7.33 15.03 -13.66
CA VAL A 549 -6.35 16.10 -13.46
C VAL A 549 -5.57 16.44 -14.73
N LEU A 550 -5.24 15.41 -15.51
CA LEU A 550 -4.40 15.47 -16.69
C LEU A 550 -5.19 15.61 -18.00
N GLY A 551 -6.52 15.55 -17.95
CA GLY A 551 -7.39 15.66 -19.13
C GLY A 551 -7.39 14.41 -20.00
N HIS A 552 -7.23 13.23 -19.41
CA HIS A 552 -7.29 11.92 -20.10
C HIS A 552 -8.73 11.42 -20.21
N ASN A 553 -8.98 10.50 -21.16
CA ASN A 553 -10.24 9.77 -21.24
C ASN A 553 -10.13 8.50 -20.39
N TYR A 554 -10.87 8.41 -19.29
CA TYR A 554 -10.76 7.28 -18.37
C TYR A 554 -11.86 6.24 -18.62
N VAL A 555 -11.47 4.96 -18.67
CA VAL A 555 -12.34 3.80 -18.77
C VAL A 555 -11.96 2.81 -17.67
N LYS A 556 -12.93 2.47 -16.82
CA LYS A 556 -12.78 1.45 -15.77
C LYS A 556 -13.35 0.13 -16.25
N ILE A 557 -12.56 -0.93 -16.18
CA ILE A 557 -13.00 -2.32 -16.32
C ILE A 557 -12.91 -2.94 -14.93
N GLU A 558 -14.07 -3.06 -14.29
CA GLU A 558 -14.16 -3.60 -12.94
C GLU A 558 -14.06 -5.13 -12.97
N LEU A 559 -13.18 -5.67 -12.11
CA LEU A 559 -13.11 -7.10 -11.86
C LEU A 559 -14.11 -7.45 -10.76
N ASP A 560 -15.14 -8.20 -11.12
CA ASP A 560 -16.16 -8.65 -10.18
C ASP A 560 -15.58 -9.68 -9.20
N GLY A 561 -15.63 -9.46 -7.89
CA GLY A 561 -15.28 -10.48 -6.89
C GLY A 561 -14.12 -10.10 -5.97
N PHE A 562 -13.44 -11.11 -5.42
CA PHE A 562 -12.43 -11.00 -4.34
C PHE A 562 -11.39 -9.89 -4.58
N SER A 563 -10.79 -9.35 -3.51
CA SER A 563 -9.59 -8.55 -3.68
C SER A 563 -8.47 -9.37 -4.29
N LEU A 564 -7.89 -8.86 -5.37
CA LEU A 564 -6.87 -9.56 -6.14
C LEU A 564 -5.49 -8.95 -5.95
N PHE A 565 -5.26 -8.18 -4.87
CA PHE A 565 -3.97 -7.54 -4.58
C PHE A 565 -2.77 -8.48 -4.73
N GLU A 566 -2.95 -9.75 -4.40
CA GLU A 566 -1.91 -10.79 -4.41
C GLU A 566 -2.14 -11.93 -5.43
N ALA A 567 -3.26 -11.92 -6.16
CA ALA A 567 -3.64 -13.01 -7.05
C ALA A 567 -3.25 -12.75 -8.52
N GLY A 568 -3.12 -13.82 -9.30
CA GLY A 568 -3.13 -13.70 -10.76
C GLY A 568 -4.54 -13.42 -11.28
N LEU A 569 -4.64 -12.75 -12.42
CA LEU A 569 -5.89 -12.29 -13.02
C LEU A 569 -6.16 -13.00 -14.34
N GLU A 570 -7.29 -13.68 -14.47
CA GLU A 570 -7.74 -14.20 -15.75
C GLU A 570 -8.77 -13.24 -16.36
N ILE A 571 -8.40 -12.50 -17.40
CA ILE A 571 -9.26 -11.43 -17.95
C ILE A 571 -10.11 -11.95 -19.11
N ASP A 572 -11.40 -11.62 -19.10
CA ASP A 572 -12.22 -11.71 -20.30
C ASP A 572 -11.73 -10.69 -21.34
N VAL A 573 -11.05 -11.19 -22.37
CA VAL A 573 -10.45 -10.36 -23.41
C VAL A 573 -11.50 -9.63 -24.25
N ASP A 574 -12.77 -10.05 -24.24
CA ASP A 574 -13.83 -9.35 -24.96
C ASP A 574 -14.24 -8.05 -24.28
N LYS A 575 -14.14 -7.99 -22.94
CA LYS A 575 -14.31 -6.75 -22.16
C LYS A 575 -13.22 -5.71 -22.43
N LEU A 576 -12.08 -6.11 -23.00
CA LEU A 576 -10.98 -5.20 -23.34
C LEU A 576 -11.18 -4.46 -24.68
N SER A 577 -12.33 -4.59 -25.36
CA SER A 577 -12.61 -3.79 -26.55
C SER A 577 -12.83 -2.32 -26.21
N PHE A 578 -12.02 -1.45 -26.80
CA PHE A 578 -12.18 0.00 -26.79
C PHE A 578 -12.05 0.54 -28.20
#